data_AF-A0A4S8EVE5-F1
#
_entry.id   AF-A0A4S8EVE5-F1
#
_cell.length_a   1.000
_cell.length_b   1.000
_cell.length_c   1.000
_cell.angle_alpha   90.00
_cell.angle_beta   90.00
_cell.angle_gamma   90.00
#
_symmetry.space_group_name_H-M   'P 1'
#
loop_
_entity.id
_entity.type
_entity.pdbx_description
1 polymer ?
#
loop_
_entity_poly.entity_id
_entity_poly.type
_entity_poly.pdbx_seq_one_letter_code
_entity_poly.pdbx_strand_id
1 'polypeptide(L)'
;MKPETREPGYFVWVAPQDRVGRFGGTMPPRTPELRTPLLWLARDGHGLFLVNNTPAALREVTIWVGGSFTHDDGVTSVGENQTRATGPVPSLAAVKVDEYDDFYDLDYLLGVSLSIDSEQLGLLHLETPLKKGGLDETILLWDSGELGKHIKRLAS
;
A
#
# COMPACT_ATOMS: atom_id res chain seq x y z
N MET A 1 -14.14 15.44 0.37
CA MET A 1 -14.57 14.02 0.42
C MET A 1 -14.11 13.44 1.76
N LYS A 2 -15.00 12.80 2.55
CA LYS A 2 -14.58 12.17 3.82
C LYS A 2 -13.62 11.00 3.54
N PRO A 3 -12.60 10.74 4.37
CA PRO A 3 -11.81 9.51 4.23
C PRO A 3 -12.74 8.31 4.38
N GLU A 4 -12.67 7.38 3.43
CA GLU A 4 -13.38 6.12 3.50
C GLU A 4 -12.56 5.16 4.37
N THR A 5 -13.16 4.67 5.45
CA THR A 5 -12.51 3.77 6.41
C THR A 5 -13.22 2.42 6.37
N ARG A 6 -12.45 1.34 6.42
CA ARG A 6 -12.97 -0.02 6.60
C ARG A 6 -12.79 -0.45 8.05
N GLU A 7 -13.80 -1.13 8.57
CA GLU A 7 -13.85 -1.68 9.92
C GLU A 7 -12.70 -2.69 10.17
N PRO A 8 -12.34 -2.93 11.44
CA PRO A 8 -11.35 -3.92 11.80
C PRO A 8 -11.58 -5.31 11.17
N GLY A 9 -10.52 -5.90 10.63
CA GLY A 9 -10.56 -7.25 10.06
C GLY A 9 -11.22 -7.36 8.68
N TYR A 10 -11.59 -6.24 8.03
CA TYR A 10 -12.09 -6.26 6.66
C TYR A 10 -11.07 -6.82 5.67
N PHE A 11 -9.81 -6.42 5.80
CA PHE A 11 -8.70 -6.99 5.03
C PHE A 11 -8.00 -8.06 5.87
N VAL A 12 -8.02 -9.30 5.39
CA VAL A 12 -7.34 -10.43 6.02
C VAL A 12 -6.10 -10.78 5.22
N TRP A 13 -4.94 -10.71 5.86
CA TRP A 13 -3.71 -11.21 5.27
C TRP A 13 -3.76 -12.73 5.12
N VAL A 14 -3.65 -13.20 3.89
CA VAL A 14 -3.46 -14.63 3.59
C VAL A 14 -2.02 -14.82 3.18
N ALA A 15 -1.28 -15.61 3.95
CA ALA A 15 0.12 -15.90 3.64
C ALA A 15 0.20 -16.51 2.24
N PRO A 16 1.26 -16.22 1.46
CA PRO A 16 1.32 -16.61 0.07
C PRO A 16 1.03 -18.09 -0.12
N GLN A 17 1.65 -18.98 0.68
CA GLN A 17 1.46 -20.43 0.63
C GLN A 17 0.01 -20.91 0.74
N ASP A 18 -0.84 -20.17 1.44
CA ASP A 18 -2.24 -20.53 1.68
C ASP A 18 -3.18 -19.93 0.61
N ARG A 19 -2.64 -19.13 -0.32
CA ARG A 19 -3.42 -18.55 -1.42
C ARG A 19 -3.72 -19.60 -2.48
N VAL A 20 -4.98 -19.64 -2.89
CA VAL A 20 -5.43 -20.38 -4.07
C VAL A 20 -4.94 -19.64 -5.32
N GLY A 21 -4.33 -20.36 -6.27
CA GLY A 21 -3.90 -19.76 -7.53
C GLY A 21 -5.11 -19.20 -8.30
N ARG A 22 -4.89 -18.16 -9.13
CA ARG A 22 -5.93 -17.52 -9.97
C ARG A 22 -6.73 -18.51 -10.83
N PHE A 23 -6.13 -19.67 -11.14
CA PHE A 23 -6.73 -20.74 -11.93
C PHE A 23 -7.15 -21.97 -11.10
N GLY A 24 -7.27 -21.85 -9.77
CA GLY A 24 -7.72 -22.93 -8.89
C GLY A 24 -6.71 -24.07 -8.69
N GLY A 25 -5.47 -23.91 -9.14
CA GLY A 25 -4.40 -24.91 -8.99
C GLY A 25 -3.61 -24.76 -7.69
N THR A 26 -2.94 -25.85 -7.30
CA THR A 26 -1.95 -25.85 -6.21
C THR A 26 -0.77 -24.96 -6.58
N MET A 27 -0.45 -23.98 -5.73
CA MET A 27 0.72 -23.13 -5.93
C MET A 27 2.00 -23.96 -5.88
N PRO A 28 3.02 -23.64 -6.70
CA PRO A 28 4.29 -24.34 -6.65
C PRO A 28 4.90 -24.24 -5.23
N PRO A 29 5.63 -25.28 -4.78
CA PRO A 29 6.31 -25.25 -3.49
C PRO A 29 7.21 -24.03 -3.37
N ARG A 30 7.08 -23.31 -2.26
CA ARG A 30 7.89 -22.14 -1.92
C ARG A 30 8.22 -22.19 -0.43
N THR A 31 9.30 -21.53 -0.03
CA THR A 31 9.59 -21.32 1.38
C THR A 31 8.39 -20.65 2.06
N PRO A 32 7.87 -21.19 3.17
CA PRO A 32 6.77 -20.57 3.90
C PRO A 32 7.12 -19.16 4.34
N GLU A 33 6.22 -18.20 4.08
CA GLU A 33 6.31 -16.88 4.69
C GLU A 33 5.73 -16.98 6.10
N LEU A 34 6.58 -16.77 7.10
CA LEU A 34 6.21 -16.87 8.52
C LEU A 34 5.91 -15.49 9.14
N ARG A 35 6.29 -14.41 8.46
CA ARG A 35 6.07 -13.04 8.93
C ARG A 35 4.63 -12.61 8.68
N THR A 36 4.12 -11.75 9.53
CA THR A 36 2.82 -11.09 9.36
C THR A 36 3.04 -9.62 9.02
N PRO A 37 2.35 -9.04 8.02
CA PRO A 37 2.50 -7.63 7.72
C PRO A 37 1.86 -6.79 8.83
N LEU A 38 2.60 -5.79 9.32
CA LEU A 38 2.08 -4.77 10.23
C LEU A 38 1.38 -3.66 9.45
N LEU A 39 1.94 -3.30 8.30
CA LEU A 39 1.41 -2.29 7.39
C LEU A 39 1.48 -2.83 5.97
N TRP A 40 0.37 -2.75 5.24
CA TRP A 40 0.35 -3.05 3.80
C TRP A 40 -0.71 -2.21 3.09
N LEU A 41 -0.56 -2.09 1.79
CA LEU A 41 -1.57 -1.58 0.89
C LEU A 41 -2.40 -2.73 0.36
N ALA A 42 -3.72 -2.56 0.28
CA ALA A 42 -4.67 -3.52 -0.27
C ALA A 42 -5.58 -2.84 -1.30
N ARG A 43 -5.91 -3.56 -2.37
CA ARG A 43 -6.84 -3.09 -3.42
C ARG A 43 -8.21 -3.71 -3.20
N ASP A 44 -9.26 -2.88 -3.24
CA ASP A 44 -10.66 -3.29 -3.19
C ASP A 44 -11.44 -2.49 -4.25
N GLY A 45 -11.79 -3.15 -5.36
CA GLY A 45 -12.27 -2.49 -6.57
C GLY A 45 -11.23 -1.48 -7.10
N HIS A 46 -11.68 -0.25 -7.28
CA HIS A 46 -10.84 0.88 -7.67
C HIS A 46 -10.07 1.50 -6.49
N GLY A 47 -10.42 1.19 -5.24
CA GLY A 47 -9.79 1.81 -4.07
C GLY A 47 -8.49 1.13 -3.66
N LEU A 48 -7.49 1.95 -3.34
CA LEU A 48 -6.30 1.53 -2.62
C LEU A 48 -6.46 1.90 -1.15
N PHE A 49 -6.19 0.96 -0.26
CA PHE A 49 -6.33 1.13 1.19
C PHE A 49 -5.01 0.86 1.90
N LEU A 50 -4.64 1.71 2.86
CA LEU A 50 -3.59 1.40 3.84
C LEU A 50 -4.24 0.63 4.98
N VAL A 51 -3.75 -0.58 5.23
CA VAL A 51 -4.18 -1.44 6.33
C VAL A 51 -3.21 -1.31 7.48
N ASN A 52 -3.74 -0.97 8.66
CA ASN A 52 -3.02 -0.96 9.91
C ASN A 52 -3.32 -2.24 10.68
N ASN A 53 -2.37 -3.15 10.76
CA ASN A 53 -2.48 -4.39 11.54
C ASN A 53 -1.61 -4.37 12.80
N THR A 54 -1.18 -3.18 13.21
CA THR A 54 -0.55 -2.98 14.51
C THR A 54 -1.62 -2.95 15.60
N PRO A 55 -1.27 -3.29 16.87
CA PRO A 55 -2.20 -3.17 17.98
C PRO A 55 -2.52 -1.71 18.36
N ALA A 56 -1.77 -0.73 17.84
CA ALA A 56 -1.95 0.70 18.11
C ALA A 56 -2.58 1.43 16.92
N ALA A 57 -3.16 2.61 17.18
CA ALA A 57 -3.61 3.48 16.10
C ALA A 57 -2.43 4.21 15.44
N LEU A 58 -2.52 4.43 14.13
CA LEU A 58 -1.68 5.42 13.45
C LEU A 58 -2.27 6.79 13.75
N ARG A 59 -1.45 7.72 14.25
CA ARG A 59 -1.89 9.05 14.67
C ARG A 59 -2.22 9.92 13.46
N GLU A 60 -1.32 9.89 12.48
CA GLU A 60 -1.46 10.63 11.24
C GLU A 60 -0.82 9.84 10.11
N VAL A 61 -1.47 9.87 8.94
CA VAL A 61 -0.91 9.32 7.71
C VAL A 61 -1.03 10.38 6.63
N THR A 62 0.10 10.78 6.07
CA THR A 62 0.17 11.69 4.92
C THR A 62 0.63 10.92 3.71
N ILE A 63 -0.01 11.17 2.57
CA ILE A 63 0.16 10.36 1.37
C ILE A 63 0.41 11.30 0.21
N TRP A 64 1.43 10.99 -0.57
CA TRP A 64 1.75 11.64 -1.82
C TRP A 64 1.61 10.62 -2.93
N VAL A 65 0.67 10.87 -3.84
CA VAL A 65 0.52 10.05 -5.03
C VAL A 65 1.40 10.66 -6.12
N GLY A 66 2.31 9.85 -6.64
CA GLY A 66 3.22 10.21 -7.71
C GLY A 66 3.06 9.27 -8.90
N GLY A 67 3.36 9.76 -10.09
CA GLY A 67 3.35 8.90 -11.26
C GLY A 67 4.17 9.45 -12.40
N SER A 68 4.40 8.62 -13.39
CA SER A 68 4.94 9.02 -14.68
C SER A 68 4.18 8.32 -15.78
N PHE A 69 4.05 8.97 -16.93
CA PHE A 69 3.62 8.29 -18.14
C PHE A 69 4.72 8.35 -19.18
N THR A 70 4.84 7.25 -19.92
CA THR A 70 5.76 7.11 -21.04
C THR A 70 5.01 7.50 -22.31
N HIS A 71 5.48 8.54 -23.00
CA HIS A 71 5.16 8.77 -24.41
C HIS A 71 6.31 8.24 -25.26
N ASP A 72 6.07 7.94 -26.54
CA ASP A 72 6.98 7.18 -27.41
C ASP A 72 8.46 7.62 -27.37
N ASP A 73 8.75 8.91 -27.13
CA ASP A 73 10.11 9.47 -27.02
C ASP A 73 10.39 10.23 -25.69
N GLY A 74 9.60 10.03 -24.62
CA GLY A 74 9.83 10.74 -23.36
C GLY A 74 9.06 10.24 -22.14
N VAL A 75 9.65 10.44 -20.96
CA VAL A 75 8.97 10.23 -19.67
C VAL A 75 8.54 11.58 -19.13
N THR A 76 7.24 11.76 -18.91
CA THR A 76 6.72 12.94 -18.22
C THR A 76 6.25 12.52 -16.83
N SER A 77 6.81 13.13 -15.78
CA SER A 77 6.32 12.95 -14.42
C SER A 77 4.98 13.67 -14.28
N VAL A 78 3.97 12.93 -13.85
CA VAL A 78 2.75 13.53 -13.31
C VAL A 78 3.15 14.03 -11.92
N GLY A 79 3.24 15.35 -11.75
CA GLY A 79 3.74 15.95 -10.51
C GLY A 79 3.00 15.41 -9.27
N GLU A 80 3.69 15.39 -8.12
CA GLU A 80 3.13 15.13 -6.78
C GLU A 80 2.05 16.18 -6.45
N ASN A 81 0.88 16.04 -7.05
CA ASN A 81 -0.16 17.06 -7.00
C ASN A 81 -1.24 16.75 -5.95
N GLN A 82 -1.19 15.60 -5.28
CA GLN A 82 -2.18 15.23 -4.29
C GLN A 82 -1.50 14.74 -3.01
N THR A 83 -1.31 15.68 -2.08
CA THR A 83 -1.04 15.38 -0.67
C THR A 83 -2.37 15.15 0.03
N ARG A 84 -2.55 13.97 0.62
CA ARG A 84 -3.72 13.67 1.45
C ARG A 84 -3.27 13.26 2.84
N ALA A 85 -3.55 14.13 3.81
CA ALA A 85 -3.52 13.73 5.21
C ALA A 85 -4.84 13.03 5.54
N THR A 86 -4.75 11.83 6.11
CA THR A 86 -5.88 11.15 6.72
C THR A 86 -5.81 11.33 8.24
N GLY A 87 -6.97 11.40 8.89
CA GLY A 87 -7.04 11.33 10.35
C GLY A 87 -6.52 9.98 10.89
N PRO A 88 -6.63 9.76 12.21
CA PRO A 88 -6.12 8.56 12.84
C PRO A 88 -6.68 7.30 12.18
N VAL A 89 -5.80 6.32 11.93
CA VAL A 89 -6.20 5.00 11.43
C VAL A 89 -6.22 4.05 12.63
N PRO A 90 -7.40 3.59 13.06
CA PRO A 90 -7.51 2.71 14.22
C PRO A 90 -6.68 1.43 14.06
N SER A 91 -6.42 0.79 15.20
CA SER A 91 -5.85 -0.56 15.26
C SER A 91 -6.70 -1.53 14.45
N LEU A 92 -6.04 -2.41 13.69
CA LEU A 92 -6.65 -3.45 12.84
C LEU A 92 -7.57 -2.94 11.71
N ALA A 93 -7.65 -1.63 11.48
CA ALA A 93 -8.53 -0.99 10.50
C ALA A 93 -7.77 -0.60 9.23
N ALA A 94 -8.51 -0.14 8.21
CA ALA A 94 -7.91 0.38 6.98
C ALA A 94 -8.53 1.70 6.54
N VAL A 95 -7.75 2.54 5.87
CA VAL A 95 -8.20 3.81 5.31
C VAL A 95 -7.93 3.86 3.81
N LYS A 96 -8.86 4.39 3.03
CA LYS A 96 -8.66 4.61 1.59
C LYS A 96 -7.64 5.72 1.38
N VAL A 97 -6.58 5.39 0.65
CA VAL A 97 -5.43 6.25 0.41
C VAL A 97 -5.38 6.78 -1.01
N ASP A 98 -5.86 6.01 -1.96
CA ASP A 98 -5.87 6.36 -3.39
C ASP A 98 -7.01 5.65 -4.11
N GLU A 99 -7.22 5.98 -5.38
CA GLU A 99 -8.18 5.32 -6.26
C GLU A 99 -7.62 5.24 -7.69
N TYR A 100 -7.73 4.06 -8.30
CA TYR A 100 -7.27 3.79 -9.65
C TYR A 100 -8.45 3.49 -10.59
N ASP A 101 -8.45 4.10 -11.76
CA ASP A 101 -9.35 3.81 -12.85
C ASP A 101 -8.75 2.70 -13.74
N ASP A 102 -9.48 1.60 -13.87
CA ASP A 102 -9.01 0.41 -14.58
C ASP A 102 -8.89 0.60 -16.11
N PHE A 103 -9.29 1.75 -16.65
CA PHE A 103 -9.18 2.08 -18.06
C PHE A 103 -8.13 3.16 -18.33
N TYR A 104 -8.18 4.27 -17.59
CA TYR A 104 -7.29 5.41 -17.84
C TYR A 104 -5.89 5.24 -17.24
N ASP A 105 -5.76 4.54 -16.11
CA ASP A 105 -4.46 4.40 -15.44
C ASP A 105 -3.56 3.32 -16.05
N LEU A 106 -4.08 2.55 -17.00
CA LEU A 106 -3.37 1.43 -17.61
C LEU A 106 -2.04 1.86 -18.25
N ASP A 107 -1.93 3.09 -18.76
CA ASP A 107 -0.71 3.58 -19.40
C ASP A 107 0.20 4.39 -18.46
N TYR A 108 -0.18 4.50 -17.18
CA TYR A 108 0.59 5.22 -16.17
C TYR A 108 1.39 4.27 -15.29
N LEU A 109 2.61 4.67 -14.96
CA LEU A 109 3.39 4.12 -13.87
C LEU A 109 3.08 4.91 -12.61
N LEU A 110 2.37 4.30 -11.67
CA LEU A 110 1.85 4.95 -10.47
C LEU A 110 2.54 4.38 -9.22
N GLY A 111 2.76 5.23 -8.23
CA GLY A 111 3.26 4.84 -6.92
C GLY A 111 2.83 5.83 -5.85
N VAL A 112 3.03 5.44 -4.60
CA VAL A 112 2.69 6.28 -3.45
C VAL A 112 3.89 6.41 -2.51
N SER A 113 4.05 7.60 -1.97
CA SER A 113 4.88 7.86 -0.80
C SER A 113 3.97 8.08 0.41
N LEU A 114 4.36 7.54 1.56
CA LEU A 114 3.62 7.66 2.81
C LEU A 114 4.51 8.21 3.91
N SER A 115 3.94 9.07 4.74
CA SER A 115 4.48 9.44 6.05
C SER A 115 3.48 8.98 7.10
N ILE A 116 3.94 8.16 8.02
CA ILE A 116 3.11 7.50 9.03
C ILE A 116 3.69 7.87 10.39
N ASP A 117 2.90 8.58 11.20
CA ASP A 117 3.19 8.80 12.61
C ASP A 117 2.44 7.77 13.47
N SER A 118 3.18 7.06 14.31
CA SER A 118 2.66 6.06 15.22
C SER A 118 3.46 6.07 16.52
N GLU A 119 2.78 5.85 17.64
CA GLU A 119 3.44 5.71 18.93
C GLU A 119 4.34 4.48 18.99
N GLN A 120 3.94 3.40 18.34
CA GLN A 120 4.68 2.14 18.37
C GLN A 120 5.82 2.11 17.34
N LEU A 121 5.61 2.70 16.16
CA LEU A 121 6.56 2.61 15.04
C LEU A 121 7.44 3.87 14.91
N GLY A 122 7.11 4.94 15.62
CA GLY A 122 7.67 6.27 15.39
C GLY A 122 7.20 6.86 14.07
N LEU A 123 7.97 7.83 13.57
CA LEU A 123 7.75 8.44 12.26
C LEU A 123 8.42 7.58 11.16
N LEU A 124 7.61 7.12 10.21
CA LEU A 124 8.06 6.37 9.04
C LEU A 124 7.79 7.17 7.78
N HIS A 125 8.80 7.27 6.91
CA HIS A 125 8.63 7.75 5.54
C HIS A 125 8.95 6.61 4.57
N LEU A 126 7.96 6.19 3.79
CA LEU A 126 8.03 5.03 2.91
C LEU A 126 7.68 5.43 1.49
N GLU A 127 8.36 4.84 0.51
CA GLU A 127 8.08 5.00 -0.91
C GLU A 127 7.89 3.62 -1.55
N THR A 128 6.77 3.44 -2.26
CA THR A 128 6.49 2.22 -3.02
C THR A 128 7.14 2.27 -4.41
N PRO A 129 7.46 1.11 -5.03
CA PRO A 129 7.88 1.09 -6.42
C PRO A 129 6.77 1.58 -7.35
N LEU A 130 7.14 2.24 -8.45
CA LEU A 130 6.21 2.57 -9.52
C LEU A 130 5.71 1.28 -10.22
N LYS A 131 4.40 1.20 -10.45
CA LYS A 131 3.76 0.05 -11.09
C LYS A 131 2.75 0.49 -12.15
N LYS A 132 2.74 -0.21 -13.29
CA LYS A 132 1.81 0.03 -14.39
C LYS A 132 0.37 -0.30 -13.95
N GLY A 133 -0.56 0.64 -14.13
CA GLY A 133 -1.98 0.43 -13.76
C GLY A 133 -2.26 0.48 -12.26
N GLY A 134 -1.38 1.08 -11.47
CA GLY A 134 -1.56 1.24 -10.03
C GLY A 134 -0.92 0.14 -9.18
N LEU A 135 -0.98 0.36 -7.87
CA LEU A 135 -0.54 -0.59 -6.87
C LEU A 135 -1.63 -1.62 -6.58
N ASP A 136 -1.21 -2.87 -6.35
CA ASP A 136 -2.10 -3.90 -5.80
C ASP A 136 -1.70 -4.12 -4.33
N GLU A 137 -1.87 -5.34 -3.83
CA GLU A 137 -1.40 -5.72 -2.51
C GLU A 137 0.13 -5.54 -2.39
N THR A 138 0.54 -4.64 -1.50
CA THR A 138 1.95 -4.25 -1.33
C THR A 138 2.27 -4.16 0.15
N ILE A 139 3.08 -5.08 0.65
CA ILE A 139 3.53 -5.03 2.04
C ILE A 139 4.47 -3.86 2.22
N LEU A 140 4.27 -3.06 3.26
CA LEU A 140 5.09 -1.90 3.59
C LEU A 140 6.08 -2.26 4.70
N LEU A 141 5.58 -2.90 5.77
CA LEU A 141 6.35 -3.26 6.95
C LEU A 141 5.90 -4.63 7.50
N TRP A 142 6.86 -5.49 7.79
CA TRP A 142 6.66 -6.76 8.46
C TRP A 142 6.77 -6.63 9.98
N ASP A 143 6.20 -7.59 10.71
CA ASP A 143 6.36 -7.75 12.16
C ASP A 143 7.82 -7.96 12.61
N SER A 144 8.66 -8.49 11.72
CA SER A 144 10.12 -8.56 11.91
C SER A 144 10.81 -7.20 11.91
N GLY A 145 10.11 -6.12 11.54
CA GLY A 145 10.67 -4.78 11.33
C GLY A 145 11.30 -4.59 9.95
N GLU A 146 11.34 -5.63 9.12
CA GLU A 146 11.83 -5.54 7.74
C GLU A 146 10.81 -4.83 6.85
N LEU A 147 11.30 -4.06 5.88
CA LEU A 147 10.45 -3.45 4.87
C LEU A 147 9.96 -4.49 3.87
N GLY A 148 8.83 -4.19 3.23
CA GLY A 148 8.36 -4.95 2.09
C GLY A 148 9.33 -4.91 0.91
N LYS A 149 9.14 -5.83 -0.03
CA LYS A 149 9.99 -5.95 -1.21
C LYS A 149 9.94 -4.66 -2.04
N HIS A 150 11.12 -4.10 -2.34
CA HIS A 150 11.28 -2.84 -3.10
C HIS A 150 10.71 -1.58 -2.45
N ILE A 151 10.30 -1.66 -1.18
CA ILE A 151 9.93 -0.48 -0.40
C ILE A 151 11.20 0.24 0.03
N LYS A 152 11.24 1.55 -0.18
CA LYS A 152 12.32 2.40 0.30
C LYS A 152 11.87 3.14 1.55
N ARG A 153 12.77 3.25 2.51
CA ARG A 153 12.62 4.19 3.62
C ARG A 153 13.34 5.48 3.26
N LEU A 154 12.63 6.60 3.31
CA LEU A 154 13.22 7.91 3.08
C LEU A 154 13.84 8.40 4.40
N ALA A 155 15.01 9.02 4.31
CA ALA A 155 15.61 9.67 5.46
C ALA A 155 14.76 10.89 5.84
N SER A 156 14.38 10.96 7.11
CA SER A 156 13.74 12.12 7.76
C SER A 156 14.74 13.23 8.05
#